data_AF-A0A2I1GT85-F1
#
_entry.id   AF-A0A2I1GT85-F1
#
_cell.length_a   1.000
_cell.length_b   1.000
_cell.length_c   1.000
_cell.angle_alpha   90.00
_cell.angle_beta   90.00
_cell.angle_gamma   90.00
#
_symmetry.space_group_name_H-M   'P 1'
#
loop_
_entity.id
_entity.type
_entity.pdbx_description
1 polymer ?
#
loop_
_entity_poly.entity_id
_entity_poly.type
_entity_poly.pdbx_seq_one_letter_code
_entity_poly.pdbx_strand_id
1 'polypeptide(L)'
;MKNIHYTLKWNNIEVEQSPRKFISQTSKVKGFEEFFNLARNVKYRRTNVDWKSTFEVLSGDELSNVTTFKSSRRKAEKIKFLMEELPTIEQMKKSLPDIYDNWLCPVCSNVIEDFNHIWSCVCHVNILQKIVRDSQ
;
A
#
# COMPACT_ATOMS: atom_id res chain seq x y z
N MET A 1 -45.74 -15.90 9.33
CA MET A 1 -44.42 -16.33 8.79
C MET A 1 -43.63 -16.97 9.93
N LYS A 2 -43.17 -18.22 9.80
CA LYS A 2 -42.34 -18.86 10.85
C LYS A 2 -40.96 -18.19 10.86
N ASN A 3 -40.52 -17.70 12.01
CA ASN A 3 -39.15 -17.24 12.21
C ASN A 3 -38.22 -18.46 12.14
N ILE A 4 -37.47 -18.58 11.04
CA ILE A 4 -36.44 -19.60 10.89
C ILE A 4 -35.19 -19.07 11.60
N HIS A 5 -34.79 -19.76 12.66
CA HIS A 5 -33.54 -19.47 13.36
C HIS A 5 -32.39 -20.12 12.59
N TYR A 6 -31.43 -19.34 12.14
CA TYR A 6 -30.21 -19.83 11.51
C TYR A 6 -29.02 -19.58 12.44
N THR A 7 -28.18 -20.59 12.61
CA THR A 7 -26.91 -20.47 13.33
C THR A 7 -25.78 -20.58 12.33
N LEU A 8 -24.97 -19.52 12.22
CA LEU A 8 -23.80 -19.52 11.35
C LEU A 8 -22.71 -20.40 11.98
N LYS A 9 -22.12 -21.29 11.20
CA LYS A 9 -20.97 -22.10 11.59
C LYS A 9 -19.81 -21.90 10.62
N TRP A 10 -18.59 -21.89 11.14
CA TRP A 10 -17.34 -21.90 10.38
C TRP A 10 -16.48 -23.07 10.81
N ASN A 11 -16.08 -23.94 9.88
CA ASN A 11 -15.37 -25.19 10.19
C ASN A 11 -16.04 -26.00 11.31
N ASN A 12 -17.38 -26.09 11.27
CA ASN A 12 -18.23 -26.75 12.28
C ASN A 12 -18.22 -26.10 13.69
N ILE A 13 -17.60 -24.93 13.86
CA ILE A 13 -17.62 -24.14 15.09
C ILE A 13 -18.68 -23.04 14.95
N GLU A 14 -19.50 -22.84 15.98
CA GLU A 14 -20.52 -21.79 16.00
C GLU A 14 -19.90 -20.40 16.03
N VAL A 15 -20.45 -19.48 15.23
CA VAL A 15 -20.01 -18.09 15.17
C VAL A 15 -20.82 -17.26 16.16
N GLU A 16 -20.20 -16.87 17.27
CA GLU A 16 -20.84 -16.12 18.37
C GLU A 16 -21.07 -14.63 18.07
N GLN A 17 -20.64 -14.16 16.90
CA GLN A 17 -20.76 -12.76 16.49
C GLN A 17 -21.72 -12.60 15.31
N SER A 18 -22.16 -11.36 15.06
CA SER A 18 -23.06 -11.10 13.93
C SER A 18 -22.43 -11.55 12.60
N PRO A 19 -23.20 -12.17 11.68
CA PRO A 19 -22.67 -12.67 10.41
C PRO A 19 -21.90 -11.61 9.63
N ARG A 20 -22.37 -10.35 9.64
CA ARG A 20 -21.70 -9.21 9.00
C ARG A 20 -20.30 -8.96 9.58
N LYS A 21 -20.18 -8.97 10.92
CA LYS A 21 -18.89 -8.76 11.59
C LYS A 21 -17.93 -9.90 11.27
N PHE A 22 -18.43 -11.14 11.26
CA PHE A 22 -17.66 -12.33 10.90
C PHE A 22 -17.11 -12.24 9.49
N ILE A 23 -17.99 -12.06 8.50
CA ILE A 23 -17.59 -11.93 7.09
C ILE A 23 -16.57 -10.80 6.92
N SER A 24 -16.80 -9.63 7.54
CA SER A 24 -15.87 -8.50 7.44
C SER A 24 -14.49 -8.81 8.01
N GLN A 25 -14.42 -9.48 9.17
CA GLN A 25 -13.14 -9.87 9.77
C GLN A 25 -12.43 -10.93 8.95
N THR A 26 -13.14 -11.97 8.51
CA THR A 26 -12.58 -13.02 7.66
C THR A 26 -11.99 -12.45 6.37
N SER A 27 -12.70 -11.55 5.70
CA SER A 27 -12.19 -10.88 4.50
C SER A 27 -10.96 -10.02 4.77
N LYS A 28 -10.91 -9.30 5.91
CA LYS A 28 -9.73 -8.50 6.29
C LYS A 28 -8.51 -9.39 6.55
N VAL A 29 -8.68 -10.48 7.30
CA VAL A 29 -7.58 -11.40 7.63
C VAL A 29 -7.07 -12.07 6.36
N LYS A 30 -7.96 -12.58 5.50
CA LYS A 30 -7.57 -13.21 4.23
C LYS A 30 -6.84 -12.21 3.32
N GLY A 31 -7.37 -11.01 3.15
CA GLY A 31 -6.73 -9.99 2.32
C GLY A 31 -5.37 -9.55 2.86
N PHE A 32 -5.22 -9.47 4.19
CA PHE A 32 -3.92 -9.20 4.81
C PHE A 32 -2.93 -10.34 4.59
N GLU A 33 -3.38 -11.60 4.75
CA GLU A 33 -2.54 -12.78 4.54
C GLU A 33 -2.05 -12.87 3.09
N GLU A 34 -2.93 -12.69 2.11
CA GLU A 34 -2.58 -12.61 0.68
C GLU A 34 -1.57 -11.49 0.41
N PHE A 35 -1.84 -10.29 0.93
CA PHE A 35 -0.93 -9.14 0.80
C PHE A 35 0.43 -9.42 1.43
N PHE A 36 0.46 -9.91 2.67
CA PHE A 36 1.70 -10.15 3.42
C PHE A 36 2.56 -11.24 2.76
N ASN A 37 1.92 -12.20 2.10
CA ASN A 37 2.59 -13.31 1.42
C ASN A 37 3.03 -13.01 -0.03
N LEU A 38 2.76 -11.81 -0.56
CA LEU A 38 3.31 -11.41 -1.86
C LEU A 38 4.86 -11.47 -1.85
N ALA A 39 5.46 -11.97 -2.93
CA ALA A 39 6.92 -12.12 -3.04
C ALA A 39 7.68 -10.80 -2.75
N ARG A 40 7.11 -9.67 -3.17
CA ARG A 40 7.66 -8.33 -2.92
C ARG A 40 7.67 -7.90 -1.45
N ASN A 41 6.80 -8.50 -0.63
CA ASN A 41 6.61 -8.15 0.78
C ASN A 41 7.44 -9.03 1.72
N VAL A 42 8.28 -9.92 1.18
CA VAL A 42 9.18 -10.78 1.97
C VAL A 42 10.07 -9.96 2.92
N LYS A 43 10.46 -8.74 2.54
CA LYS A 43 11.24 -7.82 3.39
C LYS A 43 10.59 -7.54 4.74
N TYR A 44 9.25 -7.52 4.80
CA TYR A 44 8.52 -7.23 6.03
C TYR A 44 8.47 -8.42 6.99
N ARG A 45 8.86 -9.63 6.58
CA ARG A 45 8.89 -10.80 7.47
C ARG A 45 9.94 -10.70 8.58
N ARG A 46 10.98 -9.89 8.34
CA ARG A 46 12.08 -9.67 9.29
C ARG A 46 11.96 -8.33 10.01
N THR A 47 10.92 -7.56 9.71
CA THR A 47 10.70 -6.21 10.25
C THR A 47 9.52 -6.24 11.19
N ASN A 48 9.65 -5.61 12.36
CA ASN A 48 8.55 -5.51 13.31
C ASN A 48 7.61 -4.34 12.95
N VAL A 49 6.84 -4.52 11.87
CA VAL A 49 5.89 -3.50 11.39
C VAL A 49 4.58 -3.62 12.17
N ASP A 50 4.13 -2.53 12.80
CA ASP A 50 2.77 -2.42 13.29
C ASP A 50 1.80 -2.25 12.11
N TRP A 51 1.28 -3.37 11.61
CA TRP A 51 0.35 -3.38 10.49
C TRP A 51 -0.98 -2.72 10.82
N LYS A 52 -1.41 -2.73 12.08
CA LYS A 52 -2.66 -2.08 12.48
C LYS A 52 -2.54 -0.57 12.30
N SER A 53 -1.51 0.04 12.90
CA SER A 53 -1.24 1.47 12.72
C SER A 53 -0.92 1.82 11.27
N THR A 54 -0.22 0.95 10.55
CA THR A 54 0.05 1.16 9.12
C THR A 54 -1.24 1.27 8.31
N PHE A 55 -2.20 0.35 8.48
CA PHE A 55 -3.47 0.40 7.74
C PHE A 55 -4.39 1.55 8.18
N GLU A 56 -4.31 2.00 9.44
CA GLU A 56 -4.96 3.21 9.92
C GLU A 56 -4.42 4.44 9.17
N VAL A 57 -3.09 4.61 9.11
CA VAL A 57 -2.43 5.70 8.38
C VAL A 57 -2.75 5.66 6.88
N LEU A 58 -2.78 4.47 6.27
CA LEU A 58 -3.15 4.30 4.86
C LEU A 58 -4.61 4.71 4.59
N SER A 59 -5.52 4.42 5.52
CA SER A 59 -6.94 4.72 5.38
C SER A 59 -7.23 6.22 5.48
N GLY A 60 -6.39 6.97 6.20
CA GLY A 60 -6.52 8.43 6.36
C GLY A 60 -7.67 8.83 7.28
N ASP A 61 -7.99 10.12 7.30
CA ASP A 61 -8.84 10.74 8.32
C ASP A 61 -10.34 10.82 7.92
N GLU A 62 -10.73 10.26 6.77
CA GLU A 62 -12.14 10.31 6.36
C GLU A 62 -13.01 9.36 7.19
N LEU A 63 -14.22 9.84 7.51
CA LEU A 63 -15.24 9.05 8.19
C LEU A 63 -15.49 7.76 7.40
N SER A 64 -15.66 6.64 8.11
CA SER A 64 -15.76 5.29 7.53
C SER A 64 -16.87 5.09 6.49
N ASN A 65 -17.80 6.05 6.39
CA ASN A 65 -19.00 5.97 5.56
C ASN A 65 -18.96 6.94 4.38
N VAL A 66 -17.90 7.73 4.25
CA VAL A 66 -17.73 8.71 3.18
C VAL A 66 -16.49 8.34 2.39
N THR A 67 -16.58 8.38 1.06
CA THR A 67 -15.44 8.18 0.18
C THR A 67 -15.50 9.21 -0.91
N THR A 68 -14.50 10.08 -0.95
CA THR A 68 -14.36 11.09 -2.01
C THR A 68 -13.32 10.65 -3.03
N PHE A 69 -13.38 11.20 -4.24
CA PHE A 69 -12.32 10.97 -5.24
C PHE A 69 -10.95 11.44 -4.71
N LYS A 70 -10.93 12.53 -3.95
CA LYS A 70 -9.71 13.07 -3.32
C LYS A 70 -9.12 12.10 -2.32
N SER A 71 -9.92 11.54 -1.41
CA SER A 71 -9.43 10.58 -0.41
C SER A 71 -9.02 9.26 -1.04
N SER A 72 -9.77 8.80 -2.04
CA SER A 72 -9.43 7.60 -2.83
C SER A 72 -8.09 7.75 -3.54
N ARG A 73 -7.86 8.90 -4.20
CA ARG A 73 -6.58 9.23 -4.84
C ARG A 73 -5.44 9.26 -3.83
N ARG A 74 -5.61 9.97 -2.70
CA ARG A 74 -4.58 10.06 -1.65
C ARG A 74 -4.25 8.69 -1.06
N LYS A 75 -5.25 7.83 -0.85
CA LYS A 75 -5.06 6.46 -0.39
C LYS A 75 -4.29 5.62 -1.41
N ALA A 76 -4.63 5.74 -2.70
CA ALA A 76 -3.91 5.07 -3.77
C ALA A 76 -2.43 5.52 -3.85
N GLU A 77 -2.15 6.81 -3.69
CA GLU A 77 -0.78 7.35 -3.63
C GLU A 77 0.01 6.77 -2.45
N LYS A 78 -0.59 6.72 -1.25
CA LYS A 78 0.04 6.09 -0.07
C LYS A 78 0.32 4.59 -0.28
N ILE A 79 -0.62 3.87 -0.89
CA ILE A 79 -0.44 2.43 -1.19
C ILE A 79 0.67 2.23 -2.22
N LYS A 80 0.70 3.03 -3.30
CA LYS A 80 1.78 2.98 -4.29
C LYS A 80 3.13 3.22 -3.64
N PHE A 81 3.22 4.18 -2.71
CA PHE A 81 4.43 4.44 -1.95
C PHE A 81 4.86 3.22 -1.11
N LEU A 82 3.96 2.65 -0.31
CA LEU A 82 4.24 1.45 0.49
C LEU A 82 4.70 0.26 -0.36
N MET A 83 4.14 0.14 -1.57
CA MET A 83 4.46 -0.92 -2.52
C MET A 83 5.70 -0.63 -3.37
N GLU A 84 6.34 0.55 -3.23
CA GLU A 84 7.47 0.99 -4.07
C GLU A 84 7.11 1.07 -5.56
N GLU A 85 5.87 1.48 -5.86
CA GLU A 85 5.28 1.63 -7.20
C GLU A 85 5.34 3.07 -7.71
N LEU A 86 6.31 3.85 -7.22
CA LEU A 86 6.61 5.16 -7.81
C LEU A 86 7.24 4.95 -9.20
N PRO A 87 7.02 5.89 -10.15
CA PRO A 87 7.53 5.76 -11.51
C PRO A 87 9.04 6.06 -11.58
N THR A 88 9.86 5.25 -10.91
CA THR A 88 11.32 5.26 -11.04
C THR A 88 11.72 4.68 -12.39
N ILE A 89 12.93 4.96 -12.89
CA ILE A 89 13.47 4.27 -14.07
C ILE A 89 13.35 2.74 -13.95
N GLU A 90 13.76 2.15 -12.82
CA GLU A 90 13.65 0.69 -12.60
C GLU A 90 12.21 0.18 -12.63
N GLN A 91 11.23 1.00 -12.22
CA GLN A 91 9.82 0.64 -12.31
C GLN A 91 9.30 0.78 -13.74
N MET A 92 9.69 1.83 -14.46
CA MET A 92 9.28 2.08 -15.84
C MET A 92 9.83 1.02 -16.81
N LYS A 93 11.05 0.52 -16.57
CA LYS A 93 11.66 -0.60 -17.31
C LYS A 93 10.81 -1.86 -17.31
N LYS A 94 10.06 -2.14 -16.24
CA LYS A 94 9.17 -3.32 -16.18
C LYS A 94 8.06 -3.29 -17.23
N SER A 95 7.61 -2.10 -17.58
CA SER A 95 6.54 -1.89 -18.57
C SER A 95 7.08 -1.65 -19.97
N LEU A 96 8.21 -0.95 -20.10
CA LEU A 96 8.79 -0.49 -21.36
C LEU A 96 10.32 -0.68 -21.38
N PRO A 97 10.81 -1.93 -21.38
CA PRO A 97 12.24 -2.21 -21.24
C PRO A 97 13.08 -1.60 -22.37
N ASP A 98 12.59 -1.65 -23.62
CA ASP A 98 13.33 -1.15 -24.79
C ASP A 98 13.56 0.37 -24.75
N ILE A 99 12.67 1.13 -24.13
CA ILE A 99 12.75 2.60 -24.04
C ILE A 99 13.72 3.03 -22.95
N TYR A 100 13.68 2.36 -21.80
CA TYR A 100 14.41 2.75 -20.61
C TYR A 100 15.70 1.95 -20.39
N ASP A 101 16.14 1.19 -21.39
CA ASP A 101 17.37 0.40 -21.30
C ASP A 101 18.59 1.27 -21.02
N ASN A 102 19.40 0.87 -20.05
CA ASN A 102 20.58 1.62 -19.57
C ASN A 102 20.32 3.08 -19.13
N TRP A 103 19.06 3.47 -18.89
CA TRP A 103 18.79 4.78 -18.33
C TRP A 103 19.31 4.88 -16.89
N LEU A 104 19.97 6.00 -16.62
CA LEU A 104 20.42 6.41 -15.29
C LEU A 104 19.40 7.39 -14.69
N CYS A 105 19.61 7.76 -13.43
CA CYS A 105 18.84 8.79 -12.77
C CYS A 105 18.82 10.07 -13.61
N PRO A 106 17.63 10.63 -13.92
CA PRO A 106 17.52 11.80 -14.78
C PRO A 106 18.08 13.07 -14.15
N VAL A 107 18.36 13.07 -12.83
CA VAL A 107 18.87 14.24 -12.12
C VAL A 107 20.38 14.17 -11.89
N CYS A 108 20.93 13.02 -11.49
CA CYS A 108 22.38 12.90 -11.27
C CYS A 108 23.14 12.29 -12.47
N SER A 109 22.44 11.61 -13.38
CA SER A 109 22.99 10.95 -14.57
C SER A 109 24.17 10.00 -14.30
N ASN A 110 24.25 9.46 -13.08
CA ASN A 110 25.43 8.69 -12.63
C ASN A 110 25.08 7.28 -12.13
N VAL A 111 23.93 7.10 -11.49
CA VAL A 111 23.51 5.82 -10.88
C VAL A 111 22.15 5.44 -11.43
N ILE A 112 21.86 4.14 -11.49
CA ILE A 112 20.53 3.62 -11.80
C ILE A 112 19.52 4.16 -10.77
N GLU A 113 18.40 4.71 -11.23
CA GLU A 113 17.34 5.18 -10.34
C GLU A 113 16.40 4.05 -9.97
N ASP A 114 16.55 3.58 -8.73
CA ASP A 114 15.57 2.74 -8.05
C ASP A 114 14.73 3.55 -7.04
N PHE A 115 13.83 2.88 -6.32
CA PHE A 115 12.98 3.52 -5.32
C PHE A 115 13.77 4.23 -4.22
N ASN A 116 14.92 3.69 -3.81
CA ASN A 116 15.73 4.25 -2.72
C ASN A 116 16.55 5.44 -3.19
N HIS A 117 17.09 5.36 -4.41
CA HIS A 117 17.93 6.40 -5.00
C HIS A 117 17.21 7.74 -5.09
N ILE A 118 15.89 7.75 -5.33
CA ILE A 118 15.08 8.98 -5.33
C ILE A 118 15.29 9.78 -4.02
N TRP A 119 15.40 9.10 -2.88
CA TRP A 119 15.54 9.74 -1.58
C TRP A 119 17.00 10.04 -1.21
N SER A 120 17.94 9.21 -1.66
CA SER A 120 19.36 9.33 -1.30
C SER A 120 20.20 10.12 -2.32
N CYS A 121 19.65 10.47 -3.48
CA CYS A 121 20.35 11.21 -4.52
C CYS A 121 20.67 12.63 -4.02
N VAL A 122 21.97 12.96 -3.93
CA VAL A 122 22.44 14.29 -3.48
C VAL A 122 21.94 15.42 -4.38
N CYS A 123 21.71 15.15 -5.66
CA CYS A 123 21.17 16.12 -6.61
C CYS A 123 19.68 16.39 -6.41
N HIS A 124 18.93 15.51 -5.72
CA HIS A 124 17.52 15.71 -5.38
C HIS A 124 17.29 16.61 -4.16
N VAL A 125 18.31 16.86 -3.33
CA VAL A 125 18.15 17.54 -2.03
C VAL A 125 17.39 18.86 -2.16
N ASN A 126 17.79 19.72 -3.11
CA ASN A 126 17.14 21.02 -3.31
C ASN A 126 15.69 20.91 -3.78
N ILE A 127 15.38 19.90 -4.61
CA ILE A 127 14.04 19.64 -5.12
C ILE A 127 13.13 19.15 -3.99
N LEU A 128 13.60 18.17 -3.21
CA LEU A 128 12.86 17.63 -2.07
C LEU A 128 12.58 18.72 -1.02
N GLN A 129 13.56 19.56 -0.70
CA GLN A 129 13.36 20.68 0.21
C GLN A 129 12.33 21.69 -0.31
N LYS A 130 12.31 21.95 -1.62
CA LYS A 130 11.29 22.82 -2.22
C LYS A 130 9.89 22.21 -2.09
N ILE A 131 9.74 20.93 -2.41
CA ILE A 131 8.45 20.22 -2.28
C ILE A 131 7.93 20.29 -0.84
N VAL A 132 8.81 20.06 0.15
CA VAL A 132 8.43 20.15 1.56
C VAL A 132 7.94 21.56 1.92
N ARG A 133 8.64 22.61 1.48
CA ARG A 133 8.22 24.00 1.71
C ARG A 133 6.87 24.32 1.05
N ASP A 134 6.66 23.87 -0.18
CA ASP A 134 5.44 24.14 -0.94
C ASP A 134 4.22 23.34 -0.42
N SER A 135 4.46 22.32 0.41
CA SER A 135 3.44 21.46 1.00
C SER A 135 2.94 21.89 2.39
N GLN A 136 3.59 22.88 3.00
CA GLN A 136 3.18 23.53 4.25
C GLN A 136 2.23 24.69 3.98
#